data_AF-A0A849F2U2-F1
#
_entry.id   AF-A0A849F2U2-F1
#
_cell.length_a   1.000
_cell.length_b   1.000
_cell.length_c   1.000
_cell.angle_alpha   90.00
_cell.angle_beta   90.00
_cell.angle_gamma   90.00
#
_symmetry.space_group_name_H-M   'P 1'
#
loop_
_entity.id
_entity.type
_entity.pdbx_description
1 polymer ?
#
loop_
_entity_poly.entity_id
_entity_poly.type
_entity_poly.pdbx_seq_one_letter_code
_entity_poly.pdbx_strand_id
1 'polypeptide(L)'
;MQIDNLITTLSIIGLASTVFYAMFRVSKYAFVLNSILLSVLVFYLSEENELIFILLYLVCPLMLINIGLYVFLHKTESPKNSDSKYQVNFATTKGNFRLDNIKRGASIIGSAGSGKTESVVFGFLKHFEKEGFCGIIHDYKDFELTEMAYPLFKDSDIPFKVISFDKIIH
;
A
#
# COMPACT_ATOMS: atom_id res chain seq x y z
N MET A 1 -35.06 28.49 -10.56
CA MET A 1 -35.18 27.15 -11.17
C MET A 1 -35.89 26.24 -10.18
N GLN A 2 -37.16 25.96 -10.44
CA GLN A 2 -38.00 25.17 -9.52
C GLN A 2 -37.50 23.72 -9.49
N ILE A 3 -37.03 23.26 -8.33
CA ILE A 3 -36.55 21.88 -8.10
C ILE A 3 -37.67 20.82 -8.29
N ASP A 4 -38.91 21.27 -8.46
CA ASP A 4 -40.10 20.44 -8.63
C ASP A 4 -40.08 19.56 -9.90
N ASN A 5 -39.22 19.89 -10.89
CA ASN A 5 -39.09 19.06 -12.07
C ASN A 5 -38.02 17.98 -11.88
N LEU A 6 -38.46 16.74 -11.60
CA LEU A 6 -37.62 15.54 -11.41
C LEU A 6 -36.51 15.39 -12.47
N ILE A 7 -36.83 15.71 -13.73
CA ILE A 7 -35.87 15.59 -14.85
C ILE A 7 -34.70 16.57 -14.66
N THR A 8 -34.97 17.77 -14.19
CA THR A 8 -33.93 18.79 -13.96
C THR A 8 -33.03 18.42 -12.79
N THR A 9 -33.59 17.91 -11.70
CA THR A 9 -32.83 17.44 -10.54
C THR A 9 -31.93 16.26 -10.89
N LEU A 10 -32.44 15.27 -11.64
CA LEU A 10 -31.63 14.16 -12.13
C LEU A 10 -30.52 14.61 -13.09
N SER A 11 -30.80 15.59 -13.96
CA SER A 11 -29.81 16.14 -14.88
C SER A 11 -28.67 16.84 -14.14
N ILE A 12 -28.99 17.63 -13.10
CA ILE A 12 -27.99 18.28 -12.24
C ILE A 12 -27.13 17.24 -11.53
N ILE A 13 -27.74 16.21 -10.95
CA ILE A 13 -27.02 15.13 -10.27
C ILE A 13 -26.07 14.41 -11.23
N GLY A 14 -26.55 14.05 -12.43
CA GLY A 14 -25.72 13.38 -13.44
C GLY A 14 -24.51 14.22 -13.87
N LEU A 15 -24.73 15.52 -14.12
CA LEU A 15 -23.66 16.43 -14.52
C LEU A 15 -22.65 16.65 -13.39
N ALA A 16 -23.12 16.90 -12.16
CA ALA A 16 -22.25 17.07 -11.00
C ALA A 16 -21.45 15.79 -10.70
N SER A 17 -22.06 14.61 -10.84
CA SER A 17 -21.37 13.32 -10.67
C SER A 17 -20.24 13.12 -11.69
N THR A 18 -20.46 13.56 -12.93
CA THR A 18 -19.43 13.50 -13.99
C THR A 18 -18.25 14.43 -13.67
N VAL A 19 -18.54 15.64 -13.17
CA VAL A 19 -17.51 16.57 -12.70
C VAL A 19 -16.74 16.00 -11.51
N PHE A 20 -17.44 15.42 -10.52
CA PHE A 20 -16.80 14.79 -9.36
C PHE A 20 -15.86 13.67 -9.77
N TYR A 21 -16.30 12.80 -10.70
CA TYR A 21 -15.48 11.75 -11.25
C TYR A 21 -14.22 12.31 -11.94
N ALA A 22 -14.37 13.35 -12.76
CA ALA A 22 -13.23 14.00 -13.43
C ALA A 22 -12.25 14.59 -12.41
N MET A 23 -12.73 15.23 -11.33
CA MET A 23 -11.87 15.75 -10.26
C MET A 23 -11.05 14.65 -9.59
N PHE A 24 -11.64 13.47 -9.32
CA PHE A 24 -10.91 12.31 -8.76
C PHE A 24 -9.81 11.76 -9.69
N ARG A 25 -9.91 12.01 -11.01
CA ARG A 25 -8.86 11.65 -11.97
C ARG A 25 -7.72 12.66 -12.02
N VAL A 26 -7.99 13.93 -11.72
CA VAL A 26 -7.03 15.04 -11.86
C VAL A 26 -6.36 15.42 -10.54
N SER A 27 -7.06 15.35 -9.42
CA SER A 27 -6.61 15.89 -8.13
C SER A 27 -6.62 14.85 -7.01
N LYS A 28 -5.57 14.88 -6.17
CA LYS A 28 -5.52 14.12 -4.91
C LYS A 28 -6.50 14.66 -3.85
N TYR A 29 -6.84 15.95 -3.93
CA TYR A 29 -7.75 16.64 -3.02
C TYR A 29 -9.20 16.67 -3.54
N ALA A 30 -9.53 15.81 -4.52
CA ALA A 30 -10.82 15.78 -5.20
C ALA A 30 -12.01 15.73 -4.24
N PHE A 31 -11.93 14.97 -3.14
CA PHE A 31 -13.01 14.89 -2.16
C PHE A 31 -13.35 16.25 -1.53
N VAL A 32 -12.32 17.01 -1.14
CA VAL A 32 -12.49 18.35 -0.53
C VAL A 32 -12.97 19.34 -1.59
N LEU A 33 -12.39 19.30 -2.79
CA LEU A 33 -12.80 20.18 -3.89
C LEU A 33 -14.26 19.95 -4.30
N ASN A 34 -14.69 18.70 -4.39
CA ASN A 34 -16.08 18.32 -4.65
C ASN A 34 -17.02 18.80 -3.52
N SER A 35 -16.57 18.73 -2.26
CA SER A 35 -17.36 19.20 -1.11
C SER A 35 -17.52 20.72 -1.12
N ILE A 36 -16.47 21.47 -1.48
CA ILE A 36 -16.54 22.93 -1.66
C ILE A 36 -17.46 23.27 -2.83
N LEU A 37 -17.31 22.58 -3.97
CA LEU A 37 -18.17 22.79 -5.15
C LEU A 37 -19.65 22.53 -4.82
N LEU A 38 -19.95 21.48 -4.06
CA LEU A 38 -21.30 21.18 -3.58
C LEU A 38 -21.82 22.30 -2.67
N SER A 39 -21.01 22.81 -1.75
CA SER A 39 -21.40 23.92 -0.87
C SER A 39 -21.71 25.19 -1.66
N VAL A 40 -20.92 25.50 -2.69
CA VAL A 40 -21.16 26.64 -3.57
C VAL A 40 -22.46 26.46 -4.35
N LEU A 41 -22.72 25.27 -4.89
CA LEU A 41 -23.96 24.95 -5.61
C LEU A 41 -25.20 25.11 -4.71
N VAL A 42 -25.12 24.64 -3.46
CA VAL A 42 -26.19 24.78 -2.47
C VAL A 42 -26.46 26.26 -2.15
N PHE A 43 -25.41 27.07 -1.99
CA PHE A 43 -25.54 28.49 -1.72
C PHE A 43 -26.33 29.22 -2.82
N TYR A 44 -25.99 28.97 -4.10
CA TYR A 44 -26.72 29.58 -5.22
C TYR A 44 -28.19 29.12 -5.32
N LEU A 45 -28.48 27.85 -5.02
CA LEU A 45 -29.83 27.31 -5.11
C LEU A 45 -30.72 27.68 -3.91
N SER A 46 -30.11 27.98 -2.77
CA SER A 46 -30.81 28.37 -1.53
C SER A 46 -31.51 29.72 -1.63
N GLU A 47 -31.14 30.59 -2.56
CA GLU A 47 -31.83 31.88 -2.74
C GLU A 47 -33.23 31.69 -3.36
N GLU A 48 -33.43 30.61 -4.13
CA GLU A 48 -34.67 30.40 -4.90
C GLU A 48 -35.55 29.25 -4.38
N ASN A 49 -35.00 28.31 -3.59
CA ASN A 49 -35.71 27.11 -3.14
C ASN A 49 -35.56 26.90 -1.62
N GLU A 50 -36.48 26.14 -1.03
CA GLU A 50 -36.35 25.77 0.38
C GLU A 50 -35.13 24.87 0.62
N LEU A 51 -34.33 25.26 1.62
CA LEU A 51 -33.10 24.56 2.01
C LEU A 51 -33.31 23.07 2.29
N ILE A 52 -34.45 22.70 2.87
CA ILE A 52 -34.75 21.31 3.24
C ILE A 52 -34.81 20.40 2.00
N PHE A 53 -35.45 20.87 0.93
CA PHE A 53 -35.55 20.11 -0.31
C PHE A 53 -34.21 19.98 -1.03
N ILE A 54 -33.39 21.05 -1.03
CA ILE A 54 -32.03 21.00 -1.59
C ILE A 54 -31.18 19.97 -0.83
N LEU A 55 -31.24 19.98 0.51
CA LEU A 55 -30.45 19.09 1.33
C LEU A 55 -30.81 17.61 1.05
N LEU A 56 -32.11 17.32 0.99
CA LEU A 56 -32.59 15.95 0.82
C LEU A 56 -32.39 15.42 -0.60
N TYR A 57 -32.77 16.19 -1.62
CA TYR A 57 -32.80 15.71 -3.00
C TYR A 57 -31.48 15.91 -3.77
N LEU A 58 -30.63 16.85 -3.34
CA LEU A 58 -29.38 17.16 -4.05
C LEU A 58 -28.14 16.84 -3.21
N VAL A 59 -28.07 17.33 -1.97
CA VAL A 59 -26.86 17.17 -1.14
C VAL A 59 -26.67 15.71 -0.73
N CYS A 60 -27.70 15.05 -0.21
CA CYS A 60 -27.58 13.65 0.22
C CYS A 60 -27.11 12.71 -0.91
N PRO A 61 -27.70 12.70 -2.12
CA PRO A 61 -27.23 11.85 -3.21
C PRO A 61 -25.81 12.19 -3.68
N LEU A 62 -25.48 13.48 -3.86
CA LEU A 62 -24.15 13.87 -4.34
C LEU A 62 -23.05 13.59 -3.31
N MET A 63 -23.35 13.71 -2.02
CA MET A 63 -22.41 13.36 -0.96
C MET A 63 -22.16 11.86 -0.91
N LEU A 64 -23.21 11.04 -1.07
CA LEU A 64 -23.08 9.58 -1.17
C LEU A 64 -22.18 9.19 -2.36
N ILE A 65 -22.39 9.81 -3.52
CA ILE A 65 -21.55 9.59 -4.71
C ILE A 65 -20.10 10.01 -4.44
N ASN A 66 -19.87 11.17 -3.83
CA ASN A 66 -18.53 11.65 -3.51
C ASN A 66 -17.78 10.71 -2.56
N ILE A 67 -18.47 10.15 -1.55
CA ILE A 67 -17.92 9.13 -0.64
C ILE A 67 -17.60 7.83 -1.41
N GLY A 68 -18.53 7.35 -2.24
CA GLY A 68 -18.30 6.16 -3.06
C GLY A 68 -17.07 6.32 -3.96
N LEU A 69 -16.99 7.45 -4.69
CA LEU A 69 -15.84 7.77 -5.53
C LEU A 69 -14.54 7.86 -4.72
N TYR A 70 -14.57 8.42 -3.51
CA TYR A 70 -13.40 8.45 -2.64
C TYR A 70 -12.93 7.05 -2.29
N VAL A 71 -13.81 6.16 -1.85
CA VAL A 71 -13.43 4.79 -1.47
C VAL A 71 -12.82 4.02 -2.65
N PHE A 72 -13.36 4.16 -3.87
CA PHE A 72 -12.91 3.38 -5.02
C PHE A 72 -11.77 4.00 -5.82
N LEU A 73 -11.70 5.33 -5.90
CA LEU A 73 -10.75 6.03 -6.78
C LEU A 73 -9.64 6.74 -6.02
N HIS A 74 -9.79 6.97 -4.71
CA HIS A 74 -8.74 7.58 -3.92
C HIS A 74 -7.59 6.59 -3.74
N LYS A 75 -6.53 6.81 -4.51
CA LYS A 75 -5.25 6.15 -4.28
C LYS A 75 -4.65 6.76 -3.04
N THR A 76 -4.69 6.02 -1.93
CA THR A 76 -3.88 6.30 -0.75
C THR A 76 -2.43 6.46 -1.20
N GLU A 77 -1.73 7.45 -0.64
CA GLU A 77 -0.32 7.70 -0.99
C GLU A 77 0.44 6.37 -0.98
N SER A 78 1.11 6.06 -2.11
CA SER A 78 2.17 5.05 -2.14
C SER A 78 3.04 5.29 -0.91
N PRO A 79 3.28 4.28 -0.06
CA PRO A 79 3.86 4.49 1.26
C PRO A 79 5.11 5.37 1.12
N LYS A 80 5.04 6.54 1.73
CA LYS A 80 6.12 7.53 1.83
C LYS A 80 7.42 6.79 2.12
N ASN A 81 8.34 6.79 1.16
CA ASN A 81 9.73 6.35 1.30
C ASN A 81 9.88 5.16 2.25
N SER A 82 9.54 3.94 1.82
CA SER A 82 10.17 2.80 2.47
C SER A 82 11.67 2.94 2.22
N ASP A 83 12.38 3.34 3.28
CA ASP A 83 13.84 3.46 3.30
C ASP A 83 14.42 2.24 2.59
N SER A 84 15.22 2.49 1.54
CA SER A 84 15.60 1.49 0.54
C SER A 84 16.27 0.27 1.17
N LYS A 85 16.87 0.44 2.36
CA LYS A 85 17.45 -0.66 3.14
C LYS A 85 16.44 -1.71 3.57
N TYR A 86 15.15 -1.39 3.65
CA TYR A 86 14.09 -2.36 3.98
C TYR A 86 13.42 -2.96 2.75
N GLN A 87 13.84 -2.56 1.54
CA GLN A 87 13.39 -3.16 0.28
C GLN A 87 14.36 -4.26 -0.13
N VAL A 88 13.89 -5.51 -0.15
CA VAL A 88 14.73 -6.66 -0.53
C VAL A 88 14.46 -7.03 -1.97
N ASN A 89 15.50 -7.10 -2.79
CA ASN A 89 15.39 -7.51 -4.19
C ASN A 89 15.92 -8.94 -4.34
N PHE A 90 15.12 -9.79 -4.97
CA PHE A 90 15.50 -11.17 -5.26
C PHE A 90 15.88 -11.32 -6.73
N ALA A 91 16.92 -12.12 -6.99
CA ALA A 91 17.31 -12.45 -8.34
C ALA A 91 16.26 -13.37 -8.97
N THR A 92 15.67 -12.93 -10.08
CA THR A 92 14.69 -13.70 -10.85
C THR A 92 15.13 -13.79 -12.30
N THR A 93 14.83 -14.93 -12.95
CA THR A 93 15.11 -15.12 -14.38
C THR A 93 14.27 -14.21 -15.27
N LYS A 94 13.07 -13.83 -14.81
CA LYS A 94 12.15 -12.92 -15.49
C LYS A 94 11.45 -12.01 -14.49
N GLY A 95 11.33 -10.74 -14.85
CA GLY A 95 10.71 -9.72 -13.99
C GLY A 95 11.62 -9.25 -12.86
N ASN A 96 11.08 -8.38 -12.01
CA ASN A 96 11.76 -7.86 -10.84
C ASN A 96 10.92 -8.23 -9.61
N PHE A 97 11.42 -9.13 -8.78
CA PHE A 97 10.75 -9.50 -7.53
C PHE A 97 11.36 -8.72 -6.38
N ARG A 98 10.58 -7.77 -5.85
CA ARG A 98 10.99 -6.88 -4.76
C ARG A 98 9.98 -6.99 -3.62
N LEU A 99 10.49 -7.07 -2.40
CA LEU A 99 9.70 -7.00 -1.18
C LEU A 99 9.86 -5.60 -0.58
N ASP A 100 8.79 -4.81 -0.58
CA ASP A 100 8.85 -3.37 -0.29
C ASP A 100 9.18 -3.00 1.16
N ASN A 101 8.90 -3.89 2.11
CA ASN A 101 9.08 -3.60 3.53
C ASN A 101 9.28 -4.87 4.37
N ILE A 102 10.54 -5.21 4.62
CA ILE A 102 10.91 -6.36 5.47
C ILE A 102 10.58 -6.15 6.96
N LYS A 103 10.28 -4.93 7.43
CA LYS A 103 9.89 -4.70 8.84
C LYS A 103 8.58 -5.39 9.21
N ARG A 104 7.74 -5.69 8.22
CA ARG A 104 6.47 -6.40 8.45
C ARG A 104 6.67 -7.91 8.62
N GLY A 105 7.91 -8.40 8.51
CA GLY A 105 8.24 -9.81 8.47
C GLY A 105 7.95 -10.43 7.10
N ALA A 106 8.47 -11.64 6.91
CA ALA A 106 8.21 -12.45 5.72
C ALA A 106 8.01 -13.91 6.16
N SER A 107 7.10 -14.62 5.48
CA SER A 107 6.89 -16.05 5.65
C SER A 107 7.17 -16.75 4.33
N ILE A 108 8.03 -17.77 4.35
CA ILE A 108 8.48 -18.51 3.17
C ILE A 108 7.89 -19.91 3.24
N ILE A 109 7.04 -20.25 2.28
CA ILE A 109 6.35 -21.55 2.20
C ILE A 109 6.64 -22.19 0.84
N GLY A 110 6.82 -23.50 0.80
CA GLY A 110 7.16 -24.24 -0.41
C GLY A 110 7.46 -25.71 -0.09
N SER A 111 7.35 -26.58 -1.10
CA SER A 111 7.59 -28.03 -0.97
C SER A 111 9.08 -28.38 -0.81
N ALA A 112 9.39 -29.61 -0.37
CA ALA A 112 10.77 -30.10 -0.38
C ALA A 112 11.38 -29.97 -1.79
N GLY A 113 12.64 -29.55 -1.88
CA GLY A 113 13.33 -29.33 -3.16
C GLY A 113 12.91 -28.06 -3.94
N SER A 114 12.00 -27.24 -3.43
CA SER A 114 11.51 -26.05 -4.14
C SER A 114 12.45 -24.83 -4.12
N GLY A 115 13.68 -24.98 -3.62
CA GLY A 115 14.67 -23.89 -3.57
C GLY A 115 14.39 -22.76 -2.56
N LYS A 116 13.53 -22.96 -1.54
CA LYS A 116 13.24 -21.92 -0.52
C LYS A 116 14.51 -21.35 0.11
N THR A 117 15.38 -22.25 0.57
CA THR A 117 16.61 -21.93 1.28
C THR A 117 17.58 -21.18 0.35
N GLU A 118 17.88 -21.77 -0.79
CA GLU A 118 18.87 -21.26 -1.75
C GLU A 118 18.43 -19.96 -2.45
N SER A 119 17.15 -19.83 -2.81
CA SER A 119 16.68 -18.66 -3.58
C SER A 119 16.20 -17.53 -2.69
N VAL A 120 15.48 -17.82 -1.60
CA VAL A 120 14.82 -16.79 -0.78
C VAL A 120 15.60 -16.51 0.50
N VAL A 121 15.95 -17.53 1.28
CA VAL A 121 16.66 -17.33 2.56
C VAL A 121 18.05 -16.75 2.32
N PHE A 122 18.81 -17.30 1.37
CA PHE A 122 20.11 -16.75 0.99
C PHE A 122 20.01 -15.30 0.48
N GLY A 123 18.95 -15.00 -0.30
CA GLY A 123 18.67 -13.63 -0.77
C GLY A 123 18.47 -12.65 0.39
N PHE A 124 17.74 -13.06 1.44
CA PHE A 124 17.62 -12.28 2.66
C PHE A 124 18.94 -12.10 3.38
N LEU A 125 19.71 -13.18 3.60
CA LEU A 125 21.00 -13.11 4.29
C LEU A 125 21.97 -12.16 3.60
N LYS A 126 22.06 -12.23 2.26
CA LYS A 126 22.88 -11.33 1.45
C LYS A 126 22.43 -9.87 1.56
N HIS A 127 21.12 -9.62 1.57
CA HIS A 127 20.59 -8.28 1.77
C HIS A 127 20.89 -7.76 3.18
N PHE A 128 20.78 -8.62 4.20
CA PHE A 128 21.03 -8.25 5.58
C PHE A 128 22.49 -7.95 5.87
N GLU A 129 23.41 -8.73 5.30
CA GLU A 129 24.84 -8.44 5.32
C GLU A 129 25.12 -7.07 4.68
N LYS A 130 24.66 -6.87 3.44
CA LYS A 130 24.88 -5.63 2.68
C LYS A 130 24.38 -4.37 3.38
N GLU A 131 23.21 -4.43 4.02
CA GLU A 131 22.59 -3.27 4.67
C GLU A 131 22.93 -3.16 6.17
N GLY A 132 23.82 -4.01 6.69
CA GLY A 132 24.32 -3.87 8.07
C GLY A 132 23.33 -4.34 9.15
N PHE A 133 22.40 -5.25 8.83
CA PHE A 133 21.38 -5.67 9.78
C PHE A 133 21.94 -6.66 10.81
N CYS A 134 21.76 -6.34 12.09
CA CYS A 134 21.94 -7.30 13.18
C CYS A 134 20.72 -8.22 13.31
N GLY A 135 20.93 -9.45 13.79
CA GLY A 135 19.84 -10.40 14.01
C GLY A 135 20.29 -11.69 14.68
N ILE A 136 19.33 -12.59 14.89
CA ILE A 136 19.55 -13.94 15.41
C ILE A 136 19.05 -14.92 14.35
N ILE A 137 19.89 -15.88 13.98
CA ILE A 137 19.50 -16.98 13.10
C ILE A 137 19.25 -18.19 13.99
N HIS A 138 18.03 -18.71 13.95
CA HIS A 138 17.69 -19.98 14.58
C HIS A 138 17.71 -21.07 13.53
N ASP A 139 18.76 -21.89 13.57
CA ASP A 139 18.98 -22.97 12.63
C ASP A 139 18.53 -24.31 13.24
N TYR A 140 17.42 -24.84 12.74
CA TYR A 140 16.84 -26.09 13.22
C TYR A 140 17.31 -27.32 12.43
N LYS A 141 17.93 -27.12 11.26
CA LYS A 141 18.26 -28.20 10.33
C LYS A 141 19.76 -28.41 10.26
N ASP A 142 20.36 -28.94 11.33
CA ASP A 142 21.74 -29.42 11.37
C ASP A 142 22.74 -28.50 10.63
N PHE A 143 22.77 -27.22 11.02
CA PHE A 143 23.69 -26.19 10.49
C PHE A 143 23.50 -25.75 9.02
N GLU A 144 22.44 -26.16 8.31
CA GLU A 144 22.19 -25.76 6.90
C GLU A 144 22.18 -24.23 6.72
N LEU A 145 21.52 -23.48 7.62
CA LEU A 145 21.49 -22.01 7.54
C LEU A 145 22.82 -21.40 7.97
N THR A 146 23.45 -22.02 8.97
CA THR A 146 24.73 -21.56 9.53
C THR A 146 25.85 -21.66 8.50
N GLU A 147 25.92 -22.76 7.74
CA GLU A 147 26.90 -22.97 6.67
C GLU A 147 26.77 -21.94 5.54
N MET A 148 25.55 -21.49 5.23
CA MET A 148 25.32 -20.43 4.24
C MET A 148 25.62 -19.04 4.79
N ALA A 149 25.27 -18.78 6.05
CA ALA A 149 25.41 -17.46 6.66
C ALA A 149 26.88 -17.16 6.99
N TYR A 150 27.59 -18.10 7.61
CA TYR A 150 28.98 -17.91 8.04
C TYR A 150 29.90 -17.30 6.97
N PRO A 151 29.96 -17.81 5.71
CA PRO A 151 30.80 -17.22 4.68
C PRO A 151 30.38 -15.82 4.23
N LEU A 152 29.11 -15.44 4.39
CA LEU A 152 28.63 -14.09 4.08
C LEU A 152 29.10 -13.08 5.13
N PHE A 153 29.07 -13.45 6.41
CA PHE A 153 29.35 -12.53 7.51
C PHE A 153 30.79 -12.60 8.06
N LYS A 154 31.59 -13.63 7.71
CA LYS A 154 32.96 -13.77 8.23
C LYS A 154 33.89 -12.59 7.87
N ASP A 155 33.66 -11.99 6.71
CA ASP A 155 34.48 -10.89 6.17
C ASP A 155 33.75 -9.54 6.30
N SER A 156 32.58 -9.50 6.95
CA SER A 156 31.81 -8.28 7.13
C SER A 156 32.08 -7.65 8.50
N ASP A 157 31.71 -6.37 8.65
CA ASP A 157 31.86 -5.64 9.92
C ASP A 157 30.89 -6.12 11.01
N ILE A 158 29.98 -7.06 10.69
CA ILE A 158 28.98 -7.59 11.61
C ILE A 158 29.55 -8.86 12.26
N PRO A 159 29.84 -8.87 13.57
CA PRO A 159 30.40 -10.05 14.22
C PRO A 159 29.43 -11.24 14.16
N PHE A 160 29.85 -12.34 13.53
CA PHE A 160 29.08 -13.58 13.50
C PHE A 160 29.52 -14.52 14.64
N LYS A 161 28.58 -14.90 15.51
CA LYS A 161 28.84 -15.78 16.66
C LYS A 161 27.88 -16.96 16.63
N VAL A 162 28.42 -18.16 16.69
CA VAL A 162 27.64 -19.41 16.73
C VAL A 162 27.54 -19.88 18.18
N ILE A 163 26.31 -20.11 18.62
CA ILE A 163 26.01 -20.79 19.89
C ILE A 163 25.42 -22.13 19.49
N SER A 164 26.16 -23.21 19.74
CA SER A 164 25.68 -24.57 19.51
C SER A 164 25.63 -25.32 20.84
N PHE A 165 24.54 -26.06 21.03
CA PHE A 165 24.38 -27.01 22.13
C PHE A 165 24.84 -28.42 21.74
N ASP A 166 25.14 -28.64 20.45
CA ASP A 166 25.62 -29.90 19.88
C ASP A 166 27.09 -29.78 19.44
N LYS A 167 27.70 -30.91 19.06
CA LYS A 167 29.07 -30.91 18.53
C LYS A 167 29.08 -30.30 17.14
N ILE A 168 29.80 -29.20 16.97
CA ILE A 168 30.14 -28.64 15.67
C ILE A 168 31.22 -29.55 15.06
N ILE A 169 30.88 -30.27 13.99
CA ILE A 169 31.84 -31.08 13.24
C ILE A 169 32.25 -30.24 12.03
N HIS A 170 33.55 -29.94 11.94
CA HIS A 170 34.17 -29.22 10.83
C HIS A 170 34.86 -30.21 9.88
#